data_AF-A0A7Z8Z862-F1
#
_entry.id   AF-A0A7Z8Z862-F1
#
_cell.length_a   1.000
_cell.length_b   1.000
_cell.length_c   1.000
_cell.angle_alpha   90.00
_cell.angle_beta   90.00
_cell.angle_gamma   90.00
#
_symmetry.space_group_name_H-M   'P 1'
#
loop_
_entity.id
_entity.type
_entity.pdbx_description
1 polymer ?
#
loop_
_entity_poly.entity_id
_entity_poly.type
_entity_poly.pdbx_seq_one_letter_code
_entity_poly.pdbx_strand_id
1 'polypeptide(L)' 'MLEAGMVEKKSAGSAVLLMREAVEALDKQFGDGYASAHPDLVAGFMQVAAIDQAGS' A
#
# COMPACT_ATOMS: atom_id res chain seq x y z
N MET A 1 -28.43 2.43 -5.57
CA MET A 1 -27.51 1.29 -5.39
C MET A 1 -26.52 1.25 -6.56
N LEU A 2 -25.74 2.32 -6.74
CA LEU A 2 -24.81 2.54 -7.87
C LEU A 2 -23.47 3.15 -7.42
N GLU A 3 -23.19 3.16 -6.11
CA GLU A 3 -22.02 3.84 -5.53
C GLU A 3 -20.94 2.83 -5.08
N ALA A 4 -21.25 1.52 -5.02
CA ALA A 4 -20.30 0.51 -4.55
C ALA A 4 -19.22 0.17 -5.60
N GLY A 5 -19.59 0.08 -6.88
CA GLY A 5 -18.67 -0.34 -7.94
C GLY A 5 -17.60 0.69 -8.32
N MET A 6 -17.81 1.98 -8.04
CA MET A 6 -16.82 3.03 -8.32
C MET A 6 -15.79 3.16 -7.18
N VAL A 7 -16.19 2.88 -5.93
CA VAL A 7 -15.29 2.84 -4.78
C VAL A 7 -14.36 1.64 -4.86
N GLU A 8 -14.84 0.45 -5.22
CA GLU A 8 -13.99 -0.75 -5.33
C GLU A 8 -12.88 -0.59 -6.39
N LYS A 9 -13.20 0.00 -7.55
CA LYS A 9 -12.22 0.20 -8.63
C LYS A 9 -11.18 1.28 -8.30
N LYS A 10 -11.60 2.36 -7.63
CA LYS A 10 -10.70 3.41 -7.13
C LYS A 10 -9.82 2.88 -5.99
N SER A 11 -10.40 2.10 -5.09
CA SER A 11 -9.73 1.50 -3.93
C SER A 11 -8.67 0.48 -4.36
N ALA A 12 -8.95 -0.37 -5.34
CA ALA A 12 -7.95 -1.30 -5.88
C ALA A 12 -6.76 -0.56 -6.52
N GLY A 13 -7.01 0.55 -7.23
CA GLY A 13 -5.94 1.40 -7.78
C GLY A 13 -5.09 2.07 -6.69
N SER A 14 -5.73 2.60 -5.64
CA SER A 14 -5.03 3.17 -4.49
C SER A 14 -4.24 2.13 -3.69
N ALA A 15 -4.76 0.91 -3.53
CA ALA A 15 -4.05 -0.17 -2.84
C ALA A 15 -2.79 -0.62 -3.59
N VAL A 16 -2.86 -0.72 -4.92
CA VAL A 16 -1.69 -1.06 -5.76
C VAL A 16 -0.62 0.04 -5.72
N LEU A 17 -1.02 1.31 -5.68
CA LEU A 17 -0.10 2.43 -5.50
C LEU A 17 0.59 2.38 -4.13
N LEU A 18 -0.19 2.20 -3.06
CA LEU A 18 0.32 2.05 -1.70
C LEU A 18 1.28 0.88 -1.55
N MET A 19 0.98 -0.27 -2.16
CA MET A 19 1.88 -1.42 -2.18
C MET A 19 3.21 -1.08 -2.83
N ARG A 20 3.19 -0.39 -3.97
CA ARG A 20 4.41 0.02 -4.68
C ARG A 20 5.23 1.00 -3.86
N GLU A 21 4.60 2.01 -3.27
CA GLU A 21 5.29 2.96 -2.40
C GLU A 21 5.89 2.29 -1.16
N ALA A 22 5.15 1.37 -0.53
CA ALA A 22 5.66 0.61 0.61
C ALA A 22 6.87 -0.25 0.23
N VAL A 23 6.81 -0.94 -0.91
CA VAL A 23 7.92 -1.75 -1.43
C VAL A 23 9.13 -0.88 -1.75
N GLU A 24 8.95 0.23 -2.47
CA GLU A 24 10.04 1.15 -2.80
C GLU A 24 10.65 1.81 -1.56
N ALA A 25 9.84 2.20 -0.58
CA ALA A 25 10.32 2.80 0.66
C ALA A 25 11.16 1.81 1.48
N LEU A 26 10.70 0.56 1.58
CA LEU A 26 11.40 -0.52 2.29
C LEU A 26 12.69 -0.89 1.56
N ASP A 27 12.66 -1.07 0.24
CA ASP A 27 13.85 -1.42 -0.53
C ASP A 27 14.89 -0.29 -0.53
N LYS A 28 14.45 0.97 -0.57
CA LYS A 28 15.36 2.12 -0.44
C LYS A 28 16.01 2.23 0.93
N GLN A 29 15.30 1.83 1.98
CA GLN A 29 15.76 1.99 3.37
C GLN A 29 16.59 0.80 3.86
N PHE A 30 16.28 -0.41 3.40
CA PHE A 30 16.89 -1.66 3.86
C PHE A 30 17.69 -2.41 2.79
N GLY A 31 17.57 -2.00 1.51
CA GLY A 31 18.27 -2.60 0.38
C GLY A 31 17.32 -3.30 -0.61
N ASP A 32 17.75 -3.39 -1.87
CA ASP A 32 16.98 -3.97 -2.97
C ASP A 32 16.50 -5.40 -2.66
N GLY A 33 15.19 -5.65 -2.82
CA GLY A 33 14.57 -6.96 -2.60
C GLY A 33 14.22 -7.28 -1.14
N TYR A 34 14.47 -6.38 -0.20
CA TYR A 34 14.10 -6.54 1.21
C TYR A 34 12.59 -6.66 1.40
N ALA A 35 11.80 -5.85 0.70
CA ALA A 35 10.35 -5.89 0.76
C ALA A 35 9.78 -7.21 0.23
N SER A 36 10.41 -7.79 -0.80
CA SER A 36 10.02 -9.10 -1.35
C SER A 36 10.34 -10.25 -0.39
N ALA A 37 11.39 -10.12 0.41
CA ALA A 37 11.76 -11.08 1.45
C ALA A 37 10.87 -10.99 2.70
N HIS A 38 10.24 -9.82 2.94
CA HIS A 38 9.43 -9.54 4.12
C HIS A 38 8.02 -9.02 3.78
N PRO A 39 7.13 -9.86 3.21
CA PRO A 39 5.77 -9.44 2.85
C PRO A 39 4.92 -9.01 4.06
N ASP A 40 5.25 -9.50 5.26
CA ASP A 40 4.59 -9.10 6.52
C ASP A 40 4.87 -7.63 6.88
N LEU A 41 6.10 -7.16 6.66
CA LEU A 41 6.48 -5.75 6.84
C LEU A 41 5.77 -4.84 5.83
N VAL A 42 5.66 -5.27 4.57
CA VAL A 42 4.92 -4.55 3.53
C VAL A 42 3.45 -4.40 3.93
N ALA A 43 2.83 -5.43 4.50
CA ALA A 43 1.44 -5.38 4.96
C ALA A 43 1.26 -4.39 6.13
N GLY A 44 2.18 -4.40 7.10
CA GLY A 44 2.17 -3.42 8.20
C GLY A 44 2.36 -1.98 7.71
N PHE A 45 3.28 -1.77 6.76
CA PHE A 45 3.52 -0.46 6.17
C PHE A 45 2.31 0.06 5.37
N MET A 46 1.66 -0.83 4.62
CA MET A 46 0.40 -0.53 3.93
C MET A 46 -0.71 -0.12 4.89
N GLN A 47 -0.85 -0.78 6.05
CA GLN A 47 -1.87 -0.43 7.03
C GLN A 47 -1.62 0.97 7.60
N VAL A 48 -0.39 1.30 7.93
CA VAL A 48 0.00 2.64 8.42
C VAL A 48 -0.24 3.69 7.32
N ALA A 49 0.17 3.42 6.08
CA ALA A 49 -0.02 4.34 4.96
C ALA A 49 -1.49 4.52 4.58
N ALA A 50 -2.32 3.49 4.75
CA ALA A 50 -3.77 3.60 4.57
C ALA A 50 -4.43 4.43 5.67
N ILE A 51 -3.95 4.34 6.92
CA ILE A 51 -4.42 5.19 8.03
C ILE A 51 -4.03 6.65 7.79
N ASP A 52 -2.81 6.92 7.35
CA ASP A 52 -2.32 8.27 7.04
C ASP A 52 -3.14 8.92 5.91
N GLN A 53 -3.42 8.17 4.84
CA GLN A 53 -4.29 8.64 3.76
C GLN A 53 -5.76 8.77 4.13
N ALA A 54 -6.26 7.99 5.10
CA ALA A 54 -7.63 8.11 5.59
C ALA A 54 -7.81 9.26 6.59
N GLY A 55 -6.72 9.75 7.18
CA GLY A 55 -6.70 10.85 8.14
C GLY A 55 -6.51 12.25 7.54
N SER A 56 -6.19 12.36 6.23
CA SER A 56 -6.02 13.63 5.50
C SER A 56 -7.25 14.07 4.71
#